data_AF-A0A7G5IGQ9-F1
#
_entry.id   AF-A0A7G5IGQ9-F1
#
_cell.length_a   1.000
_cell.length_b   1.000
_cell.length_c   1.000
_cell.angle_alpha   90.00
_cell.angle_beta   90.00
_cell.angle_gamma   90.00
#
_symmetry.space_group_name_H-M   'P 1'
#
loop_
_entity.id
_entity.type
_entity.pdbx_description
1 polymer ?
#
loop_
_entity_poly.entity_id
_entity_poly.type
_entity_poly.pdbx_seq_one_letter_code
_entity_poly.pdbx_strand_id
1 'polypeptide(L)'
;MSETQQGTPRPTIIAILYLASFLVGITAIIGVVLAYVWKDEAHADWESSHYQYLIRTFWIGLLYSAIATILVVALIGILLYAVVAIWFIVRCAKSLSAAGSRSPIADPTSWLF
;
A
#
# COMPACT_ATOMS: atom_id res chain seq x y z
N MET A 1 12.71 -7.44 32.53
CA MET A 1 12.98 -7.51 31.09
C MET A 1 11.64 -7.67 30.40
N SER A 2 10.93 -6.55 30.19
CA SER A 2 9.64 -6.56 29.52
C SER A 2 9.90 -6.78 28.03
N GLU A 3 9.80 -8.03 27.59
CA GLU A 3 9.47 -8.31 26.20
C GLU A 3 8.22 -7.49 25.90
N THR A 4 8.43 -6.35 25.25
CA THR A 4 7.33 -5.55 24.73
C THR A 4 6.59 -6.49 23.80
N GLN A 5 5.34 -6.80 24.12
CA GLN A 5 4.35 -7.33 23.20
C GLN A 5 4.27 -6.33 22.05
N GLN A 6 5.21 -6.43 21.11
CA GLN A 6 5.29 -5.55 19.97
C GLN A 6 4.19 -6.00 19.03
N GLY A 7 3.02 -5.38 19.20
CA GLY A 7 1.85 -5.62 18.37
C GLY A 7 2.16 -5.46 16.89
N THR A 8 1.25 -5.95 16.05
CA THR A 8 1.38 -5.86 14.59
C THR A 8 1.77 -4.44 14.17
N PRO A 9 2.85 -4.26 13.38
CA PRO A 9 3.27 -2.93 12.99
C PRO A 9 2.15 -2.22 12.23
N ARG A 10 1.94 -0.93 12.53
CA ARG A 10 0.87 -0.12 11.92
C ARG A 10 0.90 -0.14 10.38
N PRO A 11 2.05 -0.02 9.70
CA PRO A 11 2.10 -0.13 8.23
C PRO A 11 1.59 -1.46 7.68
N THR A 12 1.75 -2.56 8.43
CA THR A 12 1.26 -3.89 8.06
C THR A 12 -0.26 -3.91 7.98
N ILE A 13 -0.95 -3.20 8.89
CA ILE A 13 -2.42 -3.12 8.90
C ILE A 13 -2.91 -2.45 7.60
N ILE A 14 -2.29 -1.34 7.20
CA ILE A 14 -2.65 -0.63 5.96
C ILE A 14 -2.47 -1.55 4.74
N ALA A 15 -1.33 -2.23 4.67
CA ALA A 15 -1.04 -3.11 3.54
C ALA A 15 -1.97 -4.34 3.49
N ILE A 16 -2.41 -4.87 4.64
CA ILE A 16 -3.44 -5.91 4.69
C ILE A 16 -4.80 -5.38 4.22
N LEU A 17 -5.20 -4.17 4.64
CA LEU A 17 -6.45 -3.54 4.19
C LEU A 17 -6.46 -3.33 2.68
N TYR A 18 -5.31 -2.96 2.12
CA TYR A 18 -5.08 -2.85 0.67
C TYR A 18 -5.23 -4.20 -0.02
N LEU A 19 -4.63 -5.26 0.48
CA LEU A 19 -4.78 -6.61 -0.11
C LEU A 19 -6.22 -7.14 0.03
N ALA A 20 -6.87 -6.90 1.18
CA ALA A 20 -8.27 -7.26 1.40
C ALA A 20 -9.24 -6.54 0.45
N SER A 21 -8.82 -5.39 -0.12
CA SER A 21 -9.66 -4.63 -1.06
C SER A 21 -9.90 -5.36 -2.38
N PHE A 22 -9.06 -6.32 -2.75
CA PHE A 22 -9.32 -7.18 -3.91
C PHE A 22 -10.52 -8.11 -3.70
N LEU A 23 -10.93 -8.34 -2.46
CA LEU A 23 -12.09 -9.17 -2.10
C LEU A 23 -13.33 -8.32 -1.79
N VAL A 24 -13.14 -7.20 -1.09
CA VAL A 24 -14.25 -6.37 -0.55
C VAL A 24 -14.42 -5.03 -1.28
N GLY A 25 -13.38 -4.55 -1.98
CA GLY A 25 -13.35 -3.27 -2.68
C GLY A 25 -13.06 -2.07 -1.77
N ILE A 26 -13.89 -1.84 -0.75
CA ILE A 26 -13.87 -0.57 0.00
C ILE A 26 -12.71 -0.42 1.01
N THR A 27 -12.07 -1.52 1.42
CA THR A 27 -11.05 -1.51 2.47
C THR A 27 -9.79 -0.73 2.08
N ALA A 28 -9.52 -0.52 0.78
CA ALA A 28 -8.42 0.33 0.33
C ALA A 28 -8.58 1.79 0.78
N ILE A 29 -9.83 2.30 0.81
CA ILE A 29 -10.13 3.66 1.27
C ILE A 29 -9.82 3.79 2.76
N ILE A 30 -10.20 2.78 3.56
CA ILE A 30 -9.87 2.72 4.99
C ILE A 30 -8.36 2.73 5.18
N GLY A 31 -7.64 1.92 4.41
CA GLY A 31 -6.18 1.85 4.46
C GLY A 31 -5.50 3.19 4.20
N VAL A 32 -5.91 3.94 3.17
CA VAL A 32 -5.27 5.23 2.85
C VAL A 32 -5.61 6.29 3.90
N VAL A 33 -6.83 6.30 4.44
CA VAL A 33 -7.19 7.19 5.55
C VAL A 33 -6.31 6.92 6.76
N LEU A 34 -6.15 5.65 7.17
CA LEU A 34 -5.25 5.29 8.27
C LEU A 34 -3.79 5.67 7.97
N ALA A 35 -3.35 5.54 6.72
CA ALA A 35 -2.01 5.98 6.34
C ALA A 35 -1.80 7.49 6.54
N TYR A 36 -2.80 8.31 6.20
CA TYR A 36 -2.75 9.76 6.44
C TYR A 36 -2.87 10.12 7.93
N VAL A 37 -3.65 9.38 8.71
CA VAL A 37 -3.77 9.63 10.15
C VAL A 37 -2.48 9.24 10.88
N TRP A 38 -1.99 8.02 10.65
CA TRP A 38 -0.83 7.49 11.37
C TRP A 38 0.50 8.10 10.95
N LYS A 39 0.61 8.70 9.76
CA LYS A 39 1.81 9.50 9.41
C LYS A 39 1.95 10.78 10.25
N ASP A 40 0.84 11.29 10.79
CA ASP A 40 0.81 12.55 11.55
C ASP A 40 0.85 12.30 13.06
N GLU A 41 0.74 11.04 13.49
CA GLU A 41 0.94 10.61 14.87
C GLU A 41 2.43 10.38 15.19
N ALA A 42 2.76 10.26 16.49
CA ALA A 42 4.08 9.81 16.90
C ALA A 42 4.31 8.35 16.44
N HIS A 43 5.38 8.13 15.68
CA HIS A 43 5.74 6.83 15.12
C HIS A 43 7.26 6.66 15.08
N ALA A 44 7.75 5.43 14.89
CA ALA A 44 9.17 5.20 14.68
C ALA A 44 9.64 5.75 13.32
N ASP A 45 10.92 6.12 13.20
CA ASP A 45 11.47 6.73 11.98
C ASP A 45 11.26 5.88 10.72
N TRP A 46 11.38 4.56 10.86
CA TRP A 46 11.22 3.62 9.75
C TRP A 46 9.78 3.57 9.19
N GLU A 47 8.77 3.89 10.00
CA GLU A 47 7.35 3.87 9.59
C GLU A 47 7.01 4.99 8.60
N SER A 48 7.66 6.15 8.73
CA SER A 48 7.43 7.32 7.86
C SER A 48 7.54 6.97 6.37
N SER A 49 8.59 6.23 6.01
CA SER A 49 8.83 5.75 4.65
C SER A 49 7.73 4.80 4.15
N HIS A 50 7.14 3.99 5.04
CA HIS A 50 6.05 3.08 4.67
C HIS A 50 4.75 3.85 4.42
N TYR A 51 4.42 4.84 5.25
CA TYR A 51 3.22 5.65 5.05
C TYR A 51 3.29 6.40 3.72
N GLN A 52 4.42 7.06 3.44
CA GLN A 52 4.62 7.73 2.16
C GLN A 52 4.50 6.76 0.98
N TYR A 53 5.14 5.59 1.08
CA TYR A 53 5.09 4.57 0.04
C TYR A 53 3.67 4.04 -0.19
N LEU A 54 2.92 3.72 0.86
CA LEU A 54 1.55 3.19 0.78
C LEU A 54 0.53 4.23 0.32
N ILE A 55 0.68 5.50 0.72
CA ILE A 55 -0.15 6.60 0.20
C ILE A 55 0.05 6.73 -1.31
N ARG A 56 1.30 6.71 -1.78
CA ARG A 56 1.61 6.76 -3.21
C ARG A 56 1.06 5.53 -3.94
N THR A 57 1.17 4.34 -3.35
CA THR A 57 0.60 3.11 -3.93
C THR A 57 -0.89 3.25 -4.21
N PHE A 58 -1.65 3.81 -3.26
CA PHE A 58 -3.09 4.05 -3.44
C PHE A 58 -3.36 5.01 -4.60
N TRP A 59 -2.73 6.18 -4.63
CA TRP A 59 -3.02 7.18 -5.65
C TRP A 59 -2.54 6.78 -7.05
N ILE A 60 -1.39 6.12 -7.16
CA ILE A 60 -0.89 5.57 -8.43
C ILE A 60 -1.81 4.44 -8.90
N GLY A 61 -2.20 3.53 -8.00
CA GLY A 61 -3.16 2.48 -8.31
C GLY A 61 -4.49 3.04 -8.79
N LEU A 62 -5.07 4.01 -8.08
CA LEU A 62 -6.31 4.67 -8.45
C LEU A 62 -6.22 5.34 -9.83
N LEU A 63 -5.13 6.05 -10.11
CA LEU A 63 -4.89 6.70 -11.39
C LEU A 63 -4.86 5.66 -12.53
N TYR A 64 -4.07 4.60 -12.41
CA TYR A 64 -3.98 3.59 -13.47
C TYR A 64 -5.25 2.75 -13.59
N SER A 65 -5.99 2.50 -12.51
CA SER A 65 -7.31 1.87 -12.56
C SER A 65 -8.34 2.76 -13.29
N ALA A 66 -8.30 4.08 -13.08
CA ALA A 66 -9.15 5.01 -13.84
C ALA A 66 -8.80 4.99 -15.34
N ILE A 67 -7.51 5.00 -15.68
CA ILE A 67 -7.04 4.84 -17.08
C ILE A 67 -7.50 3.50 -17.67
N ALA A 68 -7.37 2.41 -16.91
CA ALA A 68 -7.80 1.07 -17.33
C ALA A 68 -9.32 1.00 -17.57
N THR A 69 -10.12 1.70 -16.75
CA THR A 69 -11.58 1.81 -16.94
C THR A 69 -11.90 2.42 -18.30
N ILE A 70 -11.23 3.52 -18.66
CA ILE A 70 -11.43 4.20 -19.95
C ILE A 70 -11.00 3.30 -21.11
N LEU A 71 -9.88 2.59 -20.95
CA LEU A 71 -9.33 1.68 -21.97
C LEU A 71 -10.08 0.34 -22.09
N VAL A 72 -11.02 0.03 -21.20
CA VAL A 72 -11.72 -1.26 -21.20
C VAL A 72 -12.54 -1.46 -22.50
N VAL A 73 -13.00 -0.36 -23.10
CA VAL A 73 -13.73 -0.36 -24.39
C VAL A 73 -12.88 -0.97 -25.52
N ALA A 74 -11.56 -0.85 -25.44
CA ALA A 74 -10.62 -1.41 -26.40
C ALA A 74 -10.11 -2.81 -26.02
N LEU A 75 -10.71 -3.47 -25.01
CA LEU A 75 -10.27 -4.74 -24.36
C LEU A 75 -8.87 -4.69 -23.70
N ILE A 76 -8.00 -3.75 -24.08
CA ILE A 76 -6.67 -3.53 -23.50
C ILE A 76 -6.75 -3.11 -22.02
N GLY A 77 -7.84 -2.45 -21.61
CA GLY A 77 -8.05 -2.08 -20.21
C GLY A 77 -8.01 -3.28 -19.25
N ILE A 78 -8.46 -4.47 -19.68
CA ILE A 78 -8.44 -5.69 -18.86
C ILE A 78 -6.99 -6.12 -18.57
N LEU A 79 -6.11 -6.07 -19.58
CA LEU A 79 -4.69 -6.37 -19.39
C LEU A 79 -4.03 -5.34 -18.48
N LEU A 80 -4.39 -4.06 -18.62
CA LEU A 80 -3.87 -3.02 -17.74
C LEU A 80 -4.31 -3.23 -16.28
N TYR A 81 -5.56 -3.64 -16.04
CA TYR A 81 -6.01 -4.00 -14.69
C TYR A 81 -5.19 -5.13 -14.07
N ALA A 82 -4.83 -6.16 -14.84
CA ALA A 82 -3.97 -7.24 -14.35
C ALA A 82 -2.57 -6.74 -13.98
N VAL A 83 -1.98 -5.87 -14.80
CA VAL A 83 -0.66 -5.25 -14.51
C VAL A 83 -0.73 -4.39 -13.25
N VAL A 84 -1.77 -3.55 -13.12
CA VAL A 84 -1.97 -2.70 -11.92
C VAL A 84 -2.17 -3.56 -10.68
N ALA A 85 -2.94 -4.64 -10.77
CA ALA A 85 -3.17 -5.56 -9.66
C ALA A 85 -1.86 -6.20 -9.17
N ILE A 86 -1.06 -6.76 -10.09
CA ILE A 86 0.24 -7.36 -9.77
C ILE A 86 1.17 -6.32 -9.13
N TRP A 87 1.28 -5.14 -9.75
CA TRP A 87 2.10 -4.04 -9.24
C TRP A 87 1.69 -3.65 -7.81
N PHE A 88 0.39 -3.48 -7.57
CA PHE A 88 -0.16 -3.08 -6.27
C PHE A 88 0.10 -4.15 -5.19
N ILE A 89 -0.04 -5.43 -5.54
CA ILE A 89 0.27 -6.56 -4.65
C ILE A 89 1.76 -6.59 -4.30
N VAL A 90 2.66 -6.44 -5.28
CA VAL A 90 4.11 -6.43 -5.04
C VAL A 90 4.50 -5.29 -4.10
N ARG A 91 3.95 -4.08 -4.31
CA ARG A 91 4.17 -2.94 -3.41
C ARG A 91 3.73 -3.27 -1.97
N CYS A 92 2.55 -3.87 -1.80
CA CYS A 92 2.09 -4.29 -0.47
C CYS A 92 3.03 -5.34 0.14
N ALA A 93 3.45 -6.36 -0.62
CA ALA A 93 4.38 -7.39 -0.15
C ALA A 93 5.74 -6.82 0.28
N LYS A 94 6.28 -5.83 -0.46
CA LYS A 94 7.49 -5.11 -0.06
C LYS A 94 7.32 -4.38 1.27
N SER A 95 6.19 -3.68 1.44
CA SER A 95 5.85 -3.02 2.70
C SER A 95 5.70 -4.01 3.85
N LEU A 96 5.08 -5.18 3.64
CA LEU A 96 4.95 -6.23 4.65
C LEU A 96 6.33 -6.78 5.06
N SER A 97 7.15 -7.12 4.06
CA SER A 97 8.48 -7.68 4.29
C SER A 97 9.38 -6.73 5.07
N ALA A 98 9.41 -5.45 4.69
CA ALA A 98 10.22 -4.43 5.35
C ALA A 98 9.71 -4.09 6.76
N ALA A 99 8.39 -4.03 6.95
CA ALA A 99 7.79 -3.81 8.26
C ALA A 99 8.07 -4.97 9.23
N GLY A 100 8.15 -6.21 8.74
CA GLY A 100 8.51 -7.39 9.54
C GLY A 100 9.89 -7.31 10.18
N SER A 101 10.85 -6.68 9.50
CA SER A 101 12.20 -6.39 10.01
C SER A 101 12.36 -4.97 10.55
N ARG A 102 11.28 -4.18 10.62
CA ARG A 102 11.30 -2.74 10.98
C ARG A 102 12.33 -1.92 10.22
N SER A 103 12.57 -2.29 8.97
CA SER A 103 13.53 -1.62 8.10
C SER A 103 12.80 -0.61 7.24
N PRO A 104 13.31 0.62 7.05
CA PRO A 104 12.67 1.61 6.20
C PRO A 104 12.58 1.14 4.74
N ILE A 105 11.61 1.67 4.00
CA ILE A 105 11.54 1.53 2.55
C ILE A 105 12.67 2.36 1.93
N ALA A 106 13.55 1.71 1.15
CA ALA A 106 14.73 2.34 0.57
C ALA A 106 14.41 3.51 -0.37
N ASP A 107 13.38 3.38 -1.22
CA ASP A 107 12.87 4.46 -2.06
C ASP A 107 11.34 4.56 -1.91
N PRO A 108 10.84 5.38 -0.96
CA PRO A 108 9.40 5.55 -0.74
C PRO A 108 8.72 6.30 -1.89
N THR A 109 9.48 6.99 -2.74
CA THR A 109 8.97 7.78 -3.85
C THR A 109 8.89 7.03 -5.16
N SER A 110 9.41 5.80 -5.22
CA SER A 110 9.45 4.99 -6.42
C SER A 110 8.05 4.80 -7.03
N TRP A 111 8.01 4.76 -8.37
CA TRP A 111 6.80 4.46 -9.14
C TRP A 111 6.66 2.98 -9.47
N LEU A 112 7.75 2.22 -9.40
CA LEU A 112 7.77 0.79 -9.72
C LEU A 112 7.84 -0.05 -8.45
N PHE A 113 9.02 -0.15 -7.83
CA PHE A 113 9.24 -1.02 -6.68
C PHE A 113 9.81 -0.26 -5.52
#